data_AF-A0A124G933-F1
#
_entry.id   AF-A0A124G933-F1
#
_cell.length_a   1.000
_cell.length_b   1.000
_cell.length_c   1.000
_cell.angle_alpha   90.00
_cell.angle_beta   90.00
_cell.angle_gamma   90.00
#
_symmetry.space_group_name_H-M   'P 1'
#
loop_
_entity.id
_entity.type
_entity.pdbx_description
1 polymer ?
#
loop_
_entity_poly.entity_id
_entity_poly.type
_entity_poly.pdbx_seq_one_letter_code
_entity_poly.pdbx_strand_id
1 'polypeptide(L)'
;MWPVGGGYPGSFQRDRLSLEYHSVNVPEDLDPEALLASPLAPLVLWSSRRPTDFADRIAGRIGKLSSREQQLVLVDLCMLAEQGLAAQVVTALRSRGMGNVLEGTDIGREIAQKNLKRGREEGLQQGREQGLEQGLVRSMRLMLQNRFGDFAGLDELASKLVAGDHDANVAKVVSGAPLEELQQP
;
A
#
# COMPACT_ATOMS: atom_id res chain seq x y z
N MET A 1 18.31 -8.68 -26.43
CA MET A 1 19.37 -8.55 -25.40
C MET A 1 18.67 -8.63 -24.06
N TRP A 2 18.87 -9.71 -23.30
CA TRP A 2 18.24 -9.88 -21.98
C TRP A 2 18.78 -8.80 -21.02
N PRO A 3 17.95 -8.23 -20.13
CA PRO A 3 18.39 -7.20 -19.21
C PRO A 3 19.28 -7.83 -18.13
N VAL A 4 20.59 -7.79 -18.41
CA VAL A 4 21.75 -7.72 -17.52
C VAL A 4 21.56 -8.29 -16.10
N GLY A 5 21.65 -9.61 -16.01
CA GLY A 5 22.03 -10.34 -14.82
C GLY A 5 22.67 -11.63 -15.32
N GLY A 6 23.91 -11.94 -14.90
CA GLY A 6 24.66 -13.09 -15.43
C GLY A 6 23.93 -14.43 -15.28
N GLY A 7 22.91 -14.47 -14.40
CA GLY A 7 22.08 -15.62 -14.13
C GLY A 7 22.86 -16.76 -13.50
N TYR A 8 22.16 -17.66 -12.83
CA TYR A 8 22.73 -18.90 -12.34
C TYR A 8 22.47 -19.97 -13.40
N PRO A 9 23.53 -20.52 -14.03
CA PRO A 9 23.34 -21.55 -15.06
C PRO A 9 22.77 -22.82 -14.43
N GLY A 10 21.85 -23.46 -15.14
CA GLY A 10 21.21 -24.69 -14.73
C GLY A 10 20.91 -25.57 -15.93
N SER A 11 20.82 -26.87 -15.68
CA SER A 11 20.40 -27.84 -16.70
C SER A 11 19.29 -28.71 -16.14
N PHE A 12 18.23 -28.89 -16.91
CA PHE A 12 17.16 -29.82 -16.62
C PHE A 12 17.22 -30.96 -17.62
N GLN A 13 17.35 -32.20 -17.14
CA GLN A 13 17.26 -33.40 -17.97
C GLN A 13 16.11 -34.29 -17.50
N ARG A 14 15.26 -34.69 -18.45
CA ARG A 14 14.22 -35.70 -18.25
C ARG A 14 13.99 -36.46 -19.55
N ASP A 15 14.06 -37.79 -19.47
CA ASP A 15 13.96 -38.69 -20.61
C ASP A 15 14.94 -38.32 -21.76
N ARG A 16 14.42 -37.89 -22.92
CA ARG A 16 15.21 -37.42 -24.07
C ARG A 16 15.31 -35.90 -24.19
N LEU A 17 14.80 -35.15 -23.21
CA LEU A 17 14.85 -33.68 -23.21
C LEU A 17 15.97 -33.18 -22.29
N SER A 18 16.84 -32.34 -22.86
CA SER A 18 17.85 -31.57 -22.14
C SER A 18 17.59 -30.08 -22.40
N LEU A 19 17.40 -29.32 -21.33
CA LEU A 19 17.21 -27.87 -21.38
C LEU A 19 18.32 -27.21 -20.56
N GLU A 20 19.10 -26.36 -21.21
CA GLU A 20 19.98 -25.42 -20.52
C GLU A 20 19.23 -24.11 -20.27
N TYR A 21 19.31 -23.60 -19.06
CA TYR A 21 18.65 -22.37 -18.66
C TYR A 21 19.54 -21.54 -17.75
N HIS A 22 19.23 -20.26 -17.63
CA HIS A 22 19.84 -19.36 -16.66
C HIS A 22 18.71 -18.84 -15.76
N SER A 23 18.75 -19.16 -14.47
CA SER A 23 17.81 -18.60 -13.50
C SER A 23 18.30 -17.24 -13.04
N VAL A 24 17.37 -16.33 -12.76
CA VAL A 24 17.69 -14.99 -12.26
C VAL A 24 16.85 -14.70 -11.03
N ASN A 25 17.47 -14.13 -9.99
CA ASN A 25 16.78 -13.64 -8.81
C ASN A 25 16.24 -12.23 -9.11
N VAL A 26 15.00 -12.14 -9.58
CA VAL A 26 14.37 -10.88 -10.01
C VAL A 26 14.53 -9.73 -8.99
N PRO A 27 14.34 -9.94 -7.67
CA PRO A 27 14.61 -8.91 -6.66
C PRO A 27 15.99 -8.25 -6.68
N GLU A 28 17.04 -9.02 -6.98
CA GLU A 28 18.44 -8.62 -6.72
C GLU A 28 19.30 -8.51 -7.99
N ASP A 29 19.06 -9.39 -8.96
CA ASP A 29 19.91 -9.58 -10.13
C ASP A 29 19.51 -8.71 -11.32
N LEU A 30 18.26 -8.24 -11.37
CA LEU A 30 17.74 -7.51 -12.51
C LEU A 30 17.70 -6.02 -12.22
N ASP A 31 18.27 -5.25 -13.15
CA ASP A 31 18.18 -3.79 -13.14
C ASP A 31 16.73 -3.35 -13.39
N PRO A 32 16.07 -2.68 -12.41
CA PRO A 32 14.70 -2.25 -12.57
C PRO A 32 14.53 -1.22 -13.71
N GLU A 33 15.54 -0.41 -14.01
CA GLU A 33 15.47 0.54 -15.13
C GLU A 33 15.45 -0.18 -16.48
N ALA A 34 16.31 -1.19 -16.63
CA ALA A 34 16.31 -2.05 -17.82
C ALA A 34 14.99 -2.84 -17.97
N LEU A 35 14.41 -3.32 -16.86
CA LEU A 35 13.11 -3.98 -16.90
C LEU A 35 12.00 -3.02 -17.35
N LEU A 36 11.92 -1.81 -16.79
CA LEU A 36 10.93 -0.79 -17.15
C LEU A 36 11.03 -0.37 -18.63
N ALA A 37 12.23 -0.39 -19.21
CA ALA A 37 12.45 -0.12 -20.63
C ALA A 37 12.02 -1.28 -21.56
N SER A 38 11.74 -2.46 -21.01
CA SER A 38 11.49 -3.70 -21.76
C SER A 38 10.01 -4.14 -21.71
N PRO A 39 9.62 -5.18 -22.46
CA PRO A 39 8.33 -5.85 -22.28
C PRO A 39 8.15 -6.50 -20.89
N LEU A 40 9.25 -6.73 -20.16
CA LEU A 40 9.25 -7.32 -18.81
C LEU A 40 9.06 -6.27 -17.70
N ALA A 41 8.64 -5.05 -18.03
CA ALA A 41 8.36 -3.99 -17.06
C ALA A 41 7.52 -4.42 -15.85
N PRO A 42 6.51 -5.32 -15.97
CA PRO A 42 5.77 -5.81 -14.81
C PRO A 42 6.63 -6.57 -13.77
N LEU A 43 7.77 -7.17 -14.18
CA LEU A 43 8.66 -7.87 -13.25
C LEU A 43 9.32 -6.93 -12.23
N VAL A 44 9.33 -5.62 -12.51
CA VAL A 44 9.81 -4.59 -11.57
C VAL A 44 9.07 -4.67 -10.25
N LEU A 45 7.84 -5.16 -10.23
CA LEU A 45 7.06 -5.34 -9.02
C LEU A 45 7.74 -6.25 -7.98
N TRP A 46 8.70 -7.09 -8.35
CA TRP A 46 9.48 -7.87 -7.38
C TRP A 46 10.88 -7.34 -7.14
N SER A 47 11.30 -6.29 -7.83
CA SER A 47 12.60 -5.68 -7.57
C SER A 47 12.62 -5.07 -6.16
N SER A 48 13.73 -5.22 -5.45
CA SER A 48 13.95 -4.53 -4.17
C SER A 48 14.33 -3.05 -4.39
N ARG A 49 14.74 -2.68 -5.61
CA ARG A 49 15.30 -1.36 -5.97
C ARG A 49 14.35 -0.56 -6.88
N ARG A 50 13.04 -0.70 -6.67
CA ARG A 50 12.01 -0.08 -7.50
C ARG A 50 12.09 1.45 -7.47
N PRO A 51 12.10 2.10 -8.64
CA PRO A 51 11.89 3.55 -8.74
C PRO A 51 10.52 3.94 -8.18
N THR A 52 10.38 5.15 -7.65
CA THR A 52 9.09 5.64 -7.10
C THR A 52 8.02 5.85 -8.17
N ASP A 53 8.42 6.07 -9.42
CA ASP A 53 7.54 6.27 -10.58
C ASP A 53 7.28 4.98 -11.38
N PHE A 54 7.60 3.81 -10.82
CA PHE A 54 7.46 2.52 -11.50
C PHE A 54 6.04 2.30 -12.04
N ALA A 55 5.01 2.68 -11.28
CA ALA A 55 3.62 2.44 -11.64
C ALA A 55 3.21 3.20 -12.91
N ASP A 56 3.64 4.45 -13.02
CA ASP A 56 3.40 5.29 -14.19
C ASP A 56 4.13 4.76 -15.42
N ARG A 57 5.36 4.28 -15.24
CA ARG A 57 6.16 3.72 -16.33
C ARG A 57 5.59 2.38 -16.82
N ILE A 58 5.16 1.51 -15.92
CA ILE A 58 4.48 0.25 -16.27
C ILE A 58 3.18 0.56 -17.01
N ALA A 59 2.34 1.47 -16.51
CA ALA A 59 1.10 1.86 -17.18
C ALA A 59 1.36 2.44 -18.58
N GLY A 60 2.34 3.33 -18.70
CA GLY A 60 2.77 3.88 -19.99
C GLY A 60 3.31 2.82 -20.95
N ARG A 61 3.94 1.75 -20.44
CA ARG A 61 4.40 0.62 -21.25
C ARG A 61 3.23 -0.22 -21.74
N ILE A 62 2.29 -0.58 -20.86
CA ILE A 62 1.07 -1.32 -21.21
C ILE A 62 0.30 -0.59 -22.31
N GLY A 63 0.24 0.75 -22.26
CA GLY A 63 -0.44 1.54 -23.29
C GLY A 63 0.18 1.45 -24.69
N LYS A 64 1.43 0.99 -24.80
CA LYS A 64 2.13 0.78 -26.08
C LYS A 64 2.04 -0.65 -26.59
N LEU A 65 1.52 -1.58 -25.79
CA LEU A 65 1.39 -2.99 -26.16
C LEU A 65 0.14 -3.23 -27.01
N SER A 66 0.16 -4.30 -27.81
CA SER A 66 -1.06 -4.78 -28.48
C SER A 66 -2.08 -5.31 -27.46
N SER A 67 -3.37 -5.36 -27.81
CA SER A 67 -4.41 -5.81 -26.89
C SER A 67 -4.18 -7.22 -26.32
N ARG A 68 -3.55 -8.12 -27.11
CA ARG A 68 -3.21 -9.47 -26.64
C ARG A 68 -2.06 -9.47 -25.63
N GLU A 69 -1.06 -8.62 -25.84
CA GLU A 69 0.05 -8.46 -24.90
C GLU A 69 -0.39 -7.74 -23.62
N GLN A 70 -1.30 -6.76 -23.74
CA GLN A 70 -1.94 -6.12 -22.58
C GLN A 70 -2.66 -7.14 -21.70
N GLN A 71 -3.41 -8.07 -22.31
CA GLN A 71 -4.08 -9.15 -21.58
C GLN A 71 -3.10 -10.02 -20.79
N LEU A 72 -1.99 -10.44 -21.42
CA LEU A 72 -0.96 -11.24 -20.75
C LEU A 72 -0.33 -10.48 -19.57
N VAL A 73 0.00 -9.20 -19.77
CA VAL A 73 0.57 -8.37 -18.69
C VAL A 73 -0.42 -8.14 -17.55
N LEU A 74 -1.73 -8.04 -17.83
CA LEU A 74 -2.74 -7.93 -16.77
C LEU A 74 -2.88 -9.21 -15.95
N VAL A 75 -2.77 -10.39 -16.59
CA VAL A 75 -2.74 -11.69 -15.89
C VAL A 75 -1.54 -11.74 -14.95
N ASP A 76 -0.38 -11.36 -15.46
CA ASP A 76 0.86 -11.26 -14.71
C ASP A 76 0.70 -10.28 -13.53
N LEU A 77 0.21 -9.06 -13.74
CA LEU A 77 -0.07 -8.11 -12.65
C LEU A 77 -1.00 -8.68 -11.56
N CYS A 78 -1.94 -9.54 -11.95
CA CYS A 78 -2.88 -10.19 -11.02
C CYS A 78 -2.20 -11.28 -10.17
N MET A 79 -1.28 -12.05 -10.77
CA MET A 79 -0.59 -13.16 -10.10
C MET A 79 0.66 -12.73 -9.33
N LEU A 80 1.29 -11.64 -9.76
CA LEU A 80 2.69 -11.34 -9.45
C LEU A 80 2.85 -10.18 -8.46
N ALA A 81 1.85 -9.30 -8.34
CA ALA A 81 1.96 -8.14 -7.49
C ALA A 81 1.52 -8.45 -6.05
N GLU A 82 2.31 -8.02 -5.08
CA GLU A 82 1.74 -7.70 -3.77
C GLU A 82 0.58 -6.72 -3.98
N GLN A 83 -0.53 -6.96 -3.29
CA GLN A 83 -1.82 -6.31 -3.57
C GLN A 83 -1.75 -4.77 -3.57
N GLY A 84 -0.83 -4.16 -2.82
CA GLY A 84 -0.62 -2.71 -2.79
C GLY A 84 0.09 -2.13 -4.04
N LEU A 85 0.91 -2.91 -4.73
CA LEU A 85 1.66 -2.45 -5.89
C LEU A 85 0.84 -2.56 -7.17
N ALA A 86 0.04 -3.62 -7.30
CA ALA A 86 -0.97 -3.72 -8.37
C ALA A 86 -1.94 -2.54 -8.33
N ALA A 87 -2.36 -2.11 -7.14
CA ALA A 87 -3.22 -0.95 -6.96
C ALA A 87 -2.61 0.34 -7.53
N GLN A 88 -1.31 0.55 -7.33
CA GLN A 88 -0.61 1.72 -7.89
C GLN A 88 -0.59 1.70 -9.42
N VAL A 89 -0.29 0.55 -10.03
CA VAL A 89 -0.31 0.38 -11.49
C VAL A 89 -1.71 0.58 -12.07
N VAL A 90 -2.75 0.05 -11.41
CA VAL A 90 -4.15 0.21 -11.81
C VAL A 90 -4.58 1.67 -11.74
N THR A 91 -4.15 2.37 -10.70
CA THR A 91 -4.40 3.81 -10.54
C THR A 91 -3.73 4.61 -11.65
N ALA A 92 -2.48 4.27 -12.00
CA ALA A 92 -1.75 4.88 -13.11
C ALA A 92 -2.37 4.57 -14.49
N LEU A 93 -2.98 3.40 -14.68
CA LEU A 93 -3.74 3.08 -15.89
C LEU A 93 -5.02 3.93 -15.98
N ARG A 94 -5.76 4.09 -14.87
CA ARG A 94 -6.96 4.94 -14.83
C ARG A 94 -6.64 6.41 -15.07
N SER A 95 -5.60 6.95 -14.44
CA SER A 95 -5.20 8.36 -14.62
C SER A 95 -4.80 8.66 -16.07
N ARG A 96 -4.32 7.65 -16.81
CA ARG A 96 -4.03 7.72 -18.25
C ARG A 96 -5.25 7.54 -19.16
N GLY A 97 -6.46 7.42 -18.61
CA GLY A 97 -7.67 7.17 -19.39
C GLY A 97 -7.76 5.75 -19.96
N MET A 98 -6.90 4.83 -19.50
CA MET A 98 -6.87 3.44 -19.97
C MET A 98 -7.82 2.52 -19.17
N GLY A 99 -8.94 3.06 -18.70
CA GLY A 99 -9.95 2.28 -17.99
C GLY A 99 -10.49 1.12 -18.82
N ASN A 100 -10.58 1.31 -20.14
CA ASN A 100 -10.99 0.30 -21.11
C ASN A 100 -10.07 -0.94 -21.15
N VAL A 101 -8.77 -0.80 -20.84
CA VAL A 101 -7.83 -1.94 -20.77
C VAL A 101 -8.16 -2.84 -19.58
N LEU A 102 -8.56 -2.23 -18.45
CA LEU A 102 -9.02 -2.95 -17.27
C LEU A 102 -10.41 -3.56 -17.51
N GLU A 103 -11.33 -2.77 -18.05
CA GLU A 103 -12.72 -3.19 -18.29
C GLU A 103 -12.86 -4.21 -19.43
N GLY A 104 -11.92 -4.21 -20.38
CA GLY A 104 -11.91 -5.10 -21.55
C GLY A 104 -11.52 -6.53 -21.26
N THR A 105 -11.17 -6.87 -20.01
CA THR A 105 -10.74 -8.22 -19.61
C THR A 105 -11.39 -8.61 -18.28
N ASP A 106 -11.75 -9.89 -18.11
CA ASP A 106 -12.27 -10.40 -16.83
C ASP A 106 -11.29 -10.14 -15.69
N ILE A 107 -10.00 -10.34 -15.96
CA ILE A 107 -8.91 -10.17 -15.00
C ILE A 107 -8.74 -8.70 -14.62
N GLY A 108 -8.75 -7.78 -15.59
CA GLY A 108 -8.67 -6.34 -15.31
C GLY A 108 -9.87 -5.83 -14.49
N ARG A 109 -11.07 -6.37 -14.73
CA ARG A 109 -12.26 -6.09 -13.90
C ARG A 109 -12.09 -6.62 -12.49
N GLU A 110 -11.59 -7.84 -12.33
CA GLU A 110 -11.33 -8.42 -11.02
C GLU A 110 -10.32 -7.59 -10.21
N ILE A 111 -9.21 -7.17 -10.85
CA ILE A 111 -8.21 -6.30 -10.23
C ILE A 111 -8.85 -4.97 -9.82
N ALA A 112 -9.63 -4.35 -10.71
CA ALA A 112 -10.29 -3.08 -10.43
C ALA A 112 -11.27 -3.20 -9.24
N GLN A 113 -12.05 -4.28 -9.17
CA GLN A 113 -13.02 -4.53 -8.10
C GLN A 113 -12.34 -4.82 -6.76
N LYS A 114 -11.30 -5.67 -6.73
CA LYS A 114 -10.52 -5.98 -5.53
C LYS A 114 -9.93 -4.70 -4.93
N ASN A 115 -9.32 -3.85 -5.76
CA ASN A 115 -8.76 -2.58 -5.32
C ASN A 115 -9.82 -1.60 -4.79
N LEU A 116 -10.99 -1.51 -5.44
CA LEU A 116 -12.08 -0.66 -4.97
C LEU A 116 -12.64 -1.11 -3.61
N LYS A 117 -12.87 -2.42 -3.45
CA LYS A 117 -13.37 -2.98 -2.20
C LYS A 117 -12.39 -2.72 -1.05
N ARG A 118 -11.09 -2.94 -1.30
CA ARG A 118 -10.04 -2.70 -0.31
C ARG A 118 -9.91 -1.24 0.07
N GLY A 119 -9.87 -0.33 -0.92
CA GLY A 119 -9.81 1.12 -0.62
C GLY A 119 -11.00 1.59 0.20
N ARG A 120 -12.18 0.99 0.01
CA ARG A 120 -13.36 1.23 0.84
C ARG A 120 -13.20 0.67 2.26
N GLU A 121 -12.65 -0.54 2.40
CA GLU A 121 -12.41 -1.16 3.72
C GLU A 121 -11.35 -0.40 4.52
N GLU A 122 -10.23 -0.04 3.90
CA GLU A 122 -9.17 0.76 4.52
C GLU A 122 -9.68 2.14 4.92
N GLY A 123 -10.41 2.83 4.03
CA GLY A 123 -11.02 4.12 4.34
C GLY A 123 -12.06 4.04 5.48
N LEU A 124 -12.84 2.95 5.53
CA LEU A 124 -13.77 2.71 6.63
C LEU A 124 -13.04 2.47 7.96
N GLN A 125 -11.96 1.70 7.93
CA GLN A 125 -11.16 1.40 9.12
C GLN A 125 -10.49 2.66 9.66
N GLN A 126 -9.82 3.43 8.80
CA GLN A 126 -9.21 4.71 9.18
C GLN A 126 -10.25 5.70 9.71
N GLY A 127 -11.41 5.80 9.06
CA GLY A 127 -12.50 6.65 9.51
C GLY A 127 -13.06 6.24 10.88
N ARG A 128 -13.12 4.93 11.17
CA ARG A 128 -13.52 4.41 12.48
C ARG A 128 -12.49 4.72 13.56
N GLU A 129 -11.21 4.51 13.28
CA GLU A 129 -10.12 4.81 14.22
C GLU A 129 -10.06 6.30 14.55
N GLN A 130 -10.09 7.17 13.53
CA GLN A 130 -10.13 8.62 13.73
C GLN A 130 -11.40 9.06 14.48
N GLY A 131 -12.55 8.48 14.17
CA GLY A 131 -13.80 8.78 14.86
C GLY A 131 -13.79 8.36 16.33
N LEU A 132 -13.18 7.22 16.64
CA LEU A 132 -13.00 6.75 18.01
C LEU A 132 -12.06 7.67 18.78
N GLU A 133 -10.89 7.99 18.22
CA GLU A 133 -9.90 8.90 18.83
C GLU A 133 -10.52 10.27 19.12
N GLN A 134 -11.20 10.87 18.15
CA GLN A 134 -11.92 12.14 18.34
C GLN A 134 -12.99 12.05 19.43
N GLY A 135 -13.70 10.93 19.50
CA GLY A 135 -14.69 10.67 20.55
C GLY A 135 -14.07 10.59 21.95
N LEU A 136 -12.91 9.95 22.07
CA LEU A 136 -12.16 9.83 23.33
C LEU A 136 -11.62 11.20 23.77
N VAL A 137 -11.01 11.97 22.86
CA VAL A 137 -10.52 13.33 23.14
C VAL A 137 -11.65 14.23 23.58
N ARG A 138 -12.80 14.20 22.88
CA ARG A 138 -13.97 14.99 23.26
C ARG A 138 -14.50 14.60 24.65
N SER A 139 -14.51 13.32 24.97
CA SER A 139 -14.97 12.82 26.27
C SER A 139 -14.03 13.24 27.39
N MET A 140 -12.71 13.12 27.17
CA MET A 140 -11.69 13.58 28.12
C MET A 140 -11.76 15.09 28.35
N ARG A 141 -11.91 15.88 27.27
CA ARG A 141 -12.11 17.33 27.34
C ARG A 141 -13.32 17.68 28.23
N LEU A 142 -14.46 17.01 28.04
CA LEU A 142 -15.66 17.26 28.86
C LEU A 142 -15.44 16.92 30.33
N MET A 143 -14.73 15.82 30.65
CA MET A 143 -14.40 15.47 32.02
C MET A 143 -13.50 16.53 32.69
N LEU A 144 -12.44 16.95 31.99
CA LEU A 144 -11.55 18.00 32.47
C LEU A 144 -12.30 19.33 32.65
N GLN A 145 -13.15 19.71 31.69
CA GLN A 145 -13.94 20.94 31.73
C GLN A 145 -14.94 20.94 32.89
N ASN A 146 -15.63 19.83 33.13
CA ASN A 146 -16.57 19.72 34.25
C ASN A 146 -15.87 19.84 35.61
N ARG A 147 -14.60 19.41 35.68
CA ARG A 147 -13.86 19.35 36.93
C ARG A 147 -13.07 20.61 37.24
N PHE A 148 -12.39 21.18 36.24
CA PHE A 148 -11.46 22.30 36.40
C PHE A 148 -11.97 23.59 35.76
N GLY A 149 -13.13 23.55 35.10
CA GLY A 149 -13.61 24.64 34.28
C GLY A 149 -12.88 24.73 32.94
N ASP A 150 -13.10 25.83 32.24
CA ASP A 150 -12.40 26.12 30.98
C ASP A 150 -11.05 26.78 31.28
N PHE A 151 -9.97 26.28 30.67
CA PHE A 151 -8.62 26.80 30.86
C PHE A 151 -7.79 26.67 29.59
N ALA A 152 -6.76 27.53 29.48
CA ALA A 152 -5.85 27.50 28.34
C ALA A 152 -5.10 26.16 28.26
N GLY A 153 -5.20 25.48 27.11
CA GLY A 153 -4.56 24.18 26.90
C GLY A 153 -5.43 22.96 27.22
N LEU A 154 -6.71 23.14 27.57
CA LEU A 154 -7.66 22.05 27.81
C LEU A 154 -7.67 21.00 26.68
N ASP A 155 -7.79 21.45 25.43
CA ASP A 155 -7.83 20.56 24.25
C ASP A 155 -6.52 19.80 24.04
N GLU A 156 -5.38 20.45 24.29
CA GLU A 156 -4.06 19.84 24.18
C GLU A 156 -3.83 18.80 25.28
N LEU A 157 -4.23 19.11 26.52
CA LEU A 157 -4.16 18.17 27.64
C LEU A 157 -5.08 16.96 27.40
N ALA A 158 -6.32 17.18 26.95
CA ALA A 158 -7.24 16.10 26.63
C ALA A 158 -6.66 15.16 25.56
N SER A 159 -6.04 15.73 24.53
CA SER A 159 -5.37 14.97 23.47
C SER A 159 -4.19 14.16 24.01
N LYS A 160 -3.33 14.77 24.84
CA LYS A 160 -2.17 14.08 25.46
C LYS A 160 -2.60 12.93 26.38
N LEU A 161 -3.63 13.13 27.20
CA LEU A 161 -4.11 12.10 28.12
C LEU A 161 -4.76 10.91 27.40
N VAL A 162 -5.39 11.14 26.24
CA VAL A 162 -5.93 10.07 25.39
C VAL A 162 -4.83 9.34 24.63
N ALA A 163 -3.80 10.05 24.17
CA ALA A 163 -2.66 9.45 23.48
C ALA A 163 -1.77 8.59 24.41
N GLY A 164 -1.79 8.86 25.72
CA GLY A 164 -1.15 8.04 26.75
C GLY A 164 -2.01 6.85 27.20
N ASP A 165 -1.86 6.43 28.45
CA ASP A 165 -2.72 5.42 29.06
C ASP A 165 -4.09 6.02 29.39
N HIS A 166 -5.02 5.95 28.43
CA HIS A 166 -6.35 6.54 28.54
C HIS A 166 -7.07 6.13 29.82
N ASP A 167 -7.10 4.83 30.13
CA ASP A 167 -7.86 4.29 31.26
C ASP A 167 -7.27 4.75 32.60
N ALA A 168 -5.93 4.71 32.73
CA ALA A 168 -5.27 5.23 33.93
C ALA A 168 -5.49 6.73 34.11
N ASN A 169 -5.47 7.50 33.01
CA ASN A 169 -5.70 8.94 33.04
C ASN A 169 -7.15 9.30 33.38
N VAL A 170 -8.13 8.54 32.86
CA VAL A 170 -9.53 8.66 33.29
C VAL A 170 -9.66 8.39 34.79
N ALA A 171 -9.01 7.34 35.29
CA ALA A 171 -9.02 7.03 36.72
C ALA A 171 -8.43 8.16 37.58
N LYS A 172 -7.32 8.78 37.15
CA LYS A 172 -6.72 9.96 37.82
C LYS A 172 -7.67 11.17 37.83
N VAL A 173 -8.34 11.44 36.70
CA VAL A 173 -9.31 12.55 36.62
C VAL A 173 -10.52 12.29 37.50
N VAL A 174 -10.99 11.05 37.59
CA VAL A 174 -12.14 10.69 38.45
C VAL A 174 -11.76 10.67 39.94
N SER A 175 -10.53 10.26 40.28
CA SER A 175 -10.08 10.08 41.67
C SER A 175 -9.74 11.37 42.39
N GLY A 176 -9.67 12.50 41.69
CA GLY A 176 -9.35 13.76 42.34
C GLY A 176 -7.93 14.29 42.08
N ALA A 177 -7.14 13.70 41.17
CA ALA A 177 -5.79 14.20 40.88
C ALA A 177 -5.80 15.71 40.53
N PRO A 178 -4.85 16.51 41.05
CA PRO A 178 -4.74 17.93 40.73
C PRO A 178 -4.27 18.14 39.29
N LEU A 179 -4.49 19.34 38.74
CA LEU A 179 -4.24 19.64 37.33
C LEU A 179 -2.75 19.51 36.96
N GLU A 180 -1.86 19.88 37.88
CA GLU A 180 -0.41 19.84 37.70
C GLU A 180 0.10 18.40 37.52
N GLU A 181 -0.54 17.43 38.19
CA GLU A 181 -0.21 16.01 38.06
C GLU A 181 -0.67 15.47 36.71
N LEU A 182 -1.82 15.92 36.20
CA LEU A 182 -2.34 15.52 34.89
C LEU A 182 -1.50 16.10 33.73
N GLN A 183 -0.83 17.23 33.94
CA GLN A 183 0.03 17.87 32.93
C GLN A 183 1.40 17.21 32.76
N GLN A 184 1.77 16.28 33.65
CA GLN A 184 3.00 15.49 33.59
C GLN A 184 2.65 14.02 33.29
N PRO A 185 2.25 13.68 32.04
CA PRO A 185 1.87 12.33 31.66
C PRO A 185 3.02 11.33 31.83
#